data_AF-A0A2S8BQG8-F1
#
_entry.id   AF-A0A2S8BQG8-F1
#
_cell.length_a   1.000
_cell.length_b   1.000
_cell.length_c   1.000
_cell.angle_alpha   90.00
_cell.angle_beta   90.00
_cell.angle_gamma   90.00
#
_symmetry.space_group_name_H-M   'P 1'
#
loop_
_entity.id
_entity.type
_entity.pdbx_description
1 polymer ?
#
loop_
_entity_poly.entity_id
_entity_poly.type
_entity_poly.pdbx_seq_one_letter_code
_entity_poly.pdbx_strand_id
1 'polypeptide(L)'
;MKKAVEAVLDEAAPAVIGLNADDQRLVDQALVDLDGTPDKSRLGANSILGVSLAVAKAAADSADLPLFRYLGGPNAHILPVPMMNILNGGAHADTGVDVQEFMVAPIGAPSFAEALRWGAEVYHALKAVLKSRAWPPGWATRAGSRPTSPAPPRRWT
;
A
#
# COMPACT_ATOMS: atom_id res chain seq x y z
N MET A 1 -17.58 5.64 4.53
CA MET A 1 -17.05 4.69 5.53
C MET A 1 -18.16 3.90 6.23
N LYS A 2 -19.23 4.55 6.76
CA LYS A 2 -20.36 3.86 7.43
C LYS A 2 -20.95 2.68 6.63
N LYS A 3 -21.28 2.87 5.35
CA LYS A 3 -21.84 1.81 4.48
C LYS A 3 -21.00 0.53 4.40
N ALA A 4 -19.67 0.66 4.38
CA ALA A 4 -18.79 -0.52 4.31
C ALA A 4 -18.76 -1.27 5.64
N VAL A 5 -18.82 -0.55 6.76
CA VAL A 5 -18.89 -1.16 8.09
C VAL A 5 -20.23 -1.86 8.30
N GLU A 6 -21.34 -1.23 7.88
CA GLU A 6 -22.68 -1.82 7.91
C GLU A 6 -22.72 -3.10 7.05
N ALA A 7 -22.20 -3.07 5.82
CA ALA A 7 -22.10 -4.26 4.97
C ALA A 7 -21.29 -5.41 5.62
N VAL A 8 -20.26 -5.08 6.41
CA VAL A 8 -19.51 -6.09 7.18
C VAL A 8 -20.36 -6.68 8.30
N LEU A 9 -21.00 -5.83 9.11
CA LEU A 9 -21.73 -6.27 10.30
C LEU A 9 -23.02 -7.01 9.94
N ASP A 10 -23.76 -6.51 8.95
CA ASP A 10 -25.13 -6.96 8.67
C ASP A 10 -25.18 -8.09 7.63
N GLU A 11 -24.17 -8.21 6.76
CA GLU A 11 -24.16 -9.21 5.67
C GLU A 11 -22.94 -10.11 5.68
N ALA A 12 -21.72 -9.55 5.64
CA ALA A 12 -20.51 -10.34 5.48
C ALA A 12 -20.23 -11.24 6.70
N ALA A 13 -20.37 -10.71 7.91
CA ALA A 13 -20.13 -11.46 9.14
C ALA A 13 -21.07 -12.67 9.28
N PRO A 14 -22.41 -12.52 9.16
CA PRO A 14 -23.31 -13.67 9.17
C PRO A 14 -22.98 -14.76 8.15
N ALA A 15 -22.47 -14.38 6.97
CA ALA A 15 -22.15 -15.32 5.90
C ALA A 15 -20.89 -16.17 6.16
N VAL A 16 -19.95 -15.67 6.99
CA VAL A 16 -18.67 -16.35 7.24
C VAL A 16 -18.56 -16.92 8.66
N ILE A 17 -19.44 -16.54 9.59
CA ILE A 17 -19.49 -17.12 10.93
C ILE A 17 -19.79 -18.62 10.83
N GLY A 18 -18.99 -19.43 11.51
CA GLY A 18 -19.09 -20.89 11.50
C GLY A 18 -18.26 -21.58 10.41
N LEU A 19 -17.68 -20.82 9.47
CA LEU A 19 -16.64 -21.34 8.59
C LEU A 19 -15.31 -21.42 9.34
N ASN A 20 -14.47 -22.40 8.96
CA ASN A 20 -13.12 -22.47 9.49
C ASN A 20 -12.27 -21.34 8.88
N ALA A 21 -11.50 -20.66 9.73
CA ALA A 21 -10.67 -19.53 9.30
C ALA A 21 -9.44 -19.96 8.47
N ASP A 22 -9.00 -21.21 8.60
CA ASP A 22 -7.89 -21.78 7.83
C ASP A 22 -8.30 -22.16 6.39
N ASP A 23 -9.60 -22.32 6.13
CA ASP A 23 -10.17 -22.47 4.79
C ASP A 23 -10.35 -21.11 4.08
N GLN A 24 -9.25 -20.36 3.93
CA GLN A 24 -9.25 -19.00 3.37
C GLN A 24 -9.99 -18.90 2.03
N ARG A 25 -9.80 -19.90 1.13
CA ARG A 25 -10.47 -19.92 -0.18
C ARG A 25 -11.98 -20.06 -0.06
N LEU A 26 -12.47 -20.82 0.92
CA LEU A 26 -13.90 -21.01 1.14
C LEU A 26 -14.54 -19.71 1.64
N VAL A 27 -13.88 -19.06 2.60
CA VAL A 27 -14.33 -17.76 3.13
C VAL A 27 -14.35 -16.71 2.02
N ASP A 28 -13.26 -16.58 1.25
CA ASP A 28 -13.19 -15.61 0.16
C ASP A 28 -14.24 -15.89 -0.93
N GLN A 29 -14.49 -17.16 -1.25
CA GLN A 29 -15.51 -17.53 -2.21
C GLN A 29 -16.91 -17.21 -1.68
N ALA A 30 -17.21 -17.49 -0.42
CA ALA A 30 -18.49 -17.13 0.21
C ALA A 30 -18.73 -15.62 0.16
N LEU A 31 -17.71 -14.80 0.39
CA LEU A 31 -17.80 -13.34 0.28
C LEU A 31 -18.02 -12.86 -1.17
N VAL A 32 -17.36 -13.49 -2.14
CA VAL A 32 -17.54 -13.17 -3.57
C VAL A 32 -18.95 -13.56 -4.05
N ASP A 33 -19.41 -14.75 -3.68
CA ASP A 33 -20.73 -15.25 -4.03
C ASP A 33 -21.84 -14.43 -3.37
N LEU A 34 -21.62 -14.02 -2.11
CA LEU A 34 -22.53 -13.12 -1.39
C LEU A 34 -22.64 -11.77 -2.10
N ASP A 35 -21.52 -11.16 -2.54
CA ASP A 35 -21.58 -9.90 -3.29
C ASP A 35 -22.33 -10.08 -4.61
N GLY A 36 -21.99 -11.12 -5.37
CA GLY A 36 -22.67 -11.47 -6.62
C GLY A 36 -22.37 -10.54 -7.80
N THR A 37 -21.51 -9.54 -7.64
CA THR A 37 -21.05 -8.65 -8.72
C THR A 37 -19.59 -8.91 -9.11
N PRO A 38 -19.23 -8.78 -10.39
CA PRO A 38 -17.86 -9.05 -10.85
C PRO A 38 -16.82 -8.06 -10.27
N ASP A 39 -17.23 -6.82 -10.01
CA ASP A 39 -16.39 -5.73 -9.52
C ASP A 39 -16.49 -5.52 -8.00
N LYS A 40 -17.29 -6.33 -7.29
CA LYS A 40 -17.53 -6.24 -5.85
C LYS A 40 -18.17 -4.91 -5.45
N SER A 41 -19.07 -4.41 -6.29
CA SER A 41 -19.74 -3.12 -6.12
C SER A 41 -20.91 -3.17 -5.12
N ARG A 42 -21.49 -4.34 -4.84
CA ARG A 42 -22.66 -4.48 -3.97
C ARG A 42 -22.30 -4.34 -2.49
N LEU A 43 -21.36 -5.17 -2.00
CA LEU A 43 -20.85 -5.08 -0.63
C LEU A 43 -19.72 -4.05 -0.52
N GLY A 44 -19.05 -3.79 -1.64
CA GLY A 44 -17.87 -2.95 -1.72
C GLY A 44 -16.60 -3.75 -1.53
N ALA A 45 -15.67 -3.63 -2.49
CA ALA A 45 -14.37 -4.30 -2.45
C ALA A 45 -13.59 -4.08 -1.14
N ASN A 46 -13.71 -2.89 -0.53
CA ASN A 46 -13.06 -2.58 0.75
C ASN A 46 -13.61 -3.41 1.92
N SER A 47 -14.91 -3.71 1.92
CA SER A 47 -15.59 -4.51 2.94
C SER A 47 -15.13 -5.97 2.84
N ILE A 48 -15.18 -6.53 1.63
CA ILE A 48 -14.75 -7.90 1.34
C ILE A 48 -13.26 -8.09 1.68
N LEU A 49 -12.40 -7.18 1.22
CA LEU A 49 -10.97 -7.25 1.49
C LEU A 49 -10.67 -7.11 2.99
N GLY A 50 -11.41 -6.26 3.70
CA GLY A 50 -11.28 -6.09 5.14
C GLY A 50 -11.54 -7.39 5.91
N VAL A 51 -12.64 -8.09 5.58
CA VAL A 51 -12.98 -9.38 6.20
C VAL A 51 -11.97 -10.46 5.81
N SER A 52 -11.64 -10.57 4.52
CA SER A 52 -10.65 -11.54 3.99
C SER A 52 -9.30 -11.45 4.72
N LEU A 53 -8.75 -10.24 4.87
CA LEU A 53 -7.49 -10.02 5.57
C LEU A 53 -7.58 -10.24 7.08
N ALA A 54 -8.74 -9.95 7.69
CA ALA A 54 -8.95 -10.19 9.12
C ALA A 54 -8.98 -11.70 9.43
N VAL A 55 -9.66 -12.49 8.58
CA VAL A 55 -9.71 -13.95 8.68
C VAL A 55 -8.32 -14.55 8.51
N ALA A 56 -7.56 -14.14 7.49
CA ALA A 56 -6.20 -14.62 7.28
C ALA A 56 -5.28 -14.37 8.49
N LYS A 57 -5.41 -13.19 9.13
CA LYS A 57 -4.66 -12.86 10.35
C LYS A 57 -5.11 -13.70 11.53
N ALA A 58 -6.41 -13.86 11.74
CA ALA A 58 -6.94 -14.68 12.83
C ALA A 58 -6.50 -16.16 12.70
N ALA A 59 -6.48 -16.69 11.47
CA ALA A 59 -6.00 -18.03 11.19
C ALA A 59 -4.48 -18.18 11.44
N ALA A 60 -3.69 -17.19 11.03
CA ALA A 60 -2.26 -17.15 11.31
C ALA A 60 -1.98 -17.11 12.83
N ASP A 61 -2.69 -16.25 13.56
CA ASP A 61 -2.60 -16.13 15.01
C ASP A 61 -3.03 -17.44 15.70
N SER A 62 -4.11 -18.07 15.25
CA SER A 62 -4.57 -19.37 15.76
C SER A 62 -3.59 -20.52 15.47
N ALA A 63 -2.77 -20.39 14.44
CA ALA A 63 -1.75 -21.38 14.08
C ALA A 63 -0.38 -21.10 14.74
N ASP A 64 -0.28 -20.06 15.59
CA ASP A 64 0.98 -19.57 16.16
C ASP A 64 2.05 -19.27 15.08
N LEU A 65 1.62 -18.78 13.91
CA LEU A 65 2.48 -18.45 12.79
C LEU A 65 2.44 -16.95 12.48
N PRO A 66 3.60 -16.33 12.19
CA PRO A 66 3.57 -15.00 11.59
C PRO A 66 2.88 -15.05 10.22
N LEU A 67 2.08 -14.04 9.89
CA LEU A 67 1.23 -14.02 8.68
C LEU A 67 1.94 -14.42 7.39
N PHE A 68 3.19 -13.99 7.18
CA PHE A 68 3.94 -14.34 5.96
C PHE A 68 4.26 -15.85 5.87
N ARG A 69 4.45 -16.53 6.99
CA ARG A 69 4.63 -17.99 7.03
C ARG A 69 3.31 -18.73 6.88
N TYR A 70 2.24 -18.20 7.46
CA TYR A 70 0.90 -18.75 7.27
C TYR A 70 0.51 -18.72 5.78
N LEU A 71 0.71 -17.58 5.11
CA LEU A 71 0.35 -17.40 3.69
C LEU A 71 1.32 -18.07 2.72
N GLY A 72 2.63 -17.97 2.96
CA GLY A 72 3.67 -18.43 2.03
C GLY A 72 4.23 -19.82 2.35
N GLY A 73 3.73 -20.46 3.41
CA GLY A 73 4.23 -21.74 3.89
C GLY A 73 5.63 -21.66 4.51
N PRO A 74 6.24 -22.82 4.80
CA PRO A 74 7.53 -22.90 5.50
C PRO A 74 8.70 -22.33 4.70
N ASN A 75 8.56 -22.21 3.38
CA ASN A 75 9.61 -21.70 2.50
C ASN A 75 9.49 -20.19 2.23
N ALA A 76 8.63 -19.45 2.93
CA ALA A 76 8.53 -18.01 2.80
C ALA A 76 9.76 -17.32 3.44
N HIS A 77 10.76 -16.97 2.62
CA HIS A 77 12.04 -16.42 3.11
C HIS A 77 12.64 -15.30 2.23
N ILE A 78 12.04 -15.01 1.07
CA ILE A 78 12.55 -13.99 0.14
C ILE A 78 12.03 -12.63 0.55
N LEU A 79 12.92 -11.69 0.86
CA LEU A 79 12.58 -10.28 1.08
C LEU A 79 12.61 -9.52 -0.26
N PRO A 80 11.63 -8.64 -0.53
CA PRO A 80 11.55 -7.91 -1.79
C PRO A 80 12.59 -6.79 -1.86
N VAL A 81 13.03 -6.44 -3.07
CA VAL A 81 13.76 -5.18 -3.29
C VAL A 81 12.78 -4.02 -3.13
N PRO A 82 13.03 -3.06 -2.22
CA PRO A 82 12.10 -1.96 -2.01
C PRO A 82 12.15 -1.00 -3.20
N MET A 83 10.99 -0.75 -3.82
CA MET A 83 10.82 0.36 -4.76
C MET A 83 10.43 1.61 -3.96
N MET A 84 11.39 2.51 -3.76
CA MET A 84 11.18 3.66 -2.90
C MET A 84 10.88 4.91 -3.72
N ASN A 85 9.64 5.40 -3.62
CA ASN A 85 9.26 6.67 -4.22
C ASN A 85 10.01 7.82 -3.53
N ILE A 86 10.77 8.59 -4.32
CA ILE A 86 11.60 9.72 -3.87
C ILE A 86 11.16 11.06 -4.46
N LEU A 87 10.34 11.04 -5.52
CA LEU A 87 9.83 12.23 -6.19
C LEU A 87 8.43 12.00 -6.75
N ASN A 88 7.55 12.97 -6.54
CA ASN A 88 6.23 12.99 -7.14
C ASN A 88 6.13 14.05 -8.24
N GLY A 89 5.42 13.71 -9.31
CA GLY A 89 4.99 14.62 -10.37
C GLY A 89 3.53 14.36 -10.74
N GLY A 90 3.11 14.84 -11.91
CA GLY A 90 1.76 14.64 -12.43
C GLY A 90 0.66 15.06 -11.46
N ALA A 91 -0.40 14.25 -11.35
CA ALA A 91 -1.55 14.56 -10.48
C ALA A 91 -1.23 14.64 -8.97
N HIS A 92 -0.07 14.13 -8.53
CA HIS A 92 0.33 14.17 -7.13
C HIS A 92 1.19 15.38 -6.76
N ALA A 93 1.61 16.21 -7.73
CA ALA A 93 2.36 17.42 -7.46
C ALA A 93 2.04 18.54 -8.48
N ASP A 94 1.85 19.78 -8.01
CA ASP A 94 1.70 20.97 -8.85
C ASP A 94 3.05 21.35 -9.51
N THR A 95 3.57 20.46 -10.35
CA THR A 95 4.88 20.56 -11.02
C THR A 95 4.71 20.42 -12.53
N GLY A 96 5.67 20.93 -13.30
CA GLY A 96 5.69 20.75 -14.77
C GLY A 96 6.18 19.38 -15.22
N VAL A 97 6.14 18.37 -14.35
CA VAL A 97 6.65 17.02 -14.63
C VAL A 97 5.48 16.09 -14.89
N ASP A 98 5.44 15.48 -16.08
CA ASP A 98 4.34 14.60 -16.48
C ASP A 98 4.38 13.21 -15.81
N VAL A 99 5.58 12.77 -15.43
CA VAL A 99 5.78 11.48 -14.74
C VAL A 99 5.29 11.56 -13.30
N GLN A 100 4.46 10.60 -12.91
CA GLN A 100 3.74 10.60 -11.63
C GLN A 100 4.65 10.29 -10.42
N GLU A 101 5.55 9.32 -10.54
CA GLU A 101 6.43 8.88 -9.46
C GLU A 101 7.82 8.52 -10.01
N PHE A 102 8.87 8.93 -9.30
CA PHE A 102 10.23 8.45 -9.55
C PHE A 102 10.69 7.66 -8.34
N MET A 103 11.12 6.42 -8.62
CA MET A 103 11.50 5.47 -7.58
C MET A 103 12.98 5.11 -7.70
N VAL A 104 13.60 4.81 -6.55
CA VAL A 104 14.92 4.18 -6.49
C VAL A 104 14.79 2.74 -6.01
N ALA A 105 15.59 1.85 -6.59
CA ALA A 105 15.61 0.43 -6.27
C ALA A 105 17.06 0.00 -5.94
N PRO A 106 17.40 -0.27 -4.67
CA PRO A 106 18.75 -0.65 -4.25
C PRO A 106 19.04 -2.14 -4.54
N ILE A 107 19.06 -2.50 -5.82
CA ILE A 107 19.23 -3.90 -6.29
C ILE A 107 20.56 -4.55 -5.88
N GLY A 108 21.57 -3.75 -5.55
CA GLY A 108 22.91 -4.23 -5.16
C GLY A 108 23.10 -4.37 -3.64
N ALA A 109 22.08 -4.09 -2.83
CA ALA A 109 22.21 -4.18 -1.38
C ALA A 109 22.29 -5.64 -0.91
N PRO A 110 23.17 -5.99 0.04
CA PRO A 110 23.37 -7.37 0.48
C PRO A 110 22.25 -7.89 1.40
N SER A 111 21.38 -7.01 1.91
CA SER A 111 20.24 -7.36 2.74
C SER A 111 19.13 -6.32 2.62
N PHE A 112 17.91 -6.65 3.05
CA PHE A 112 16.81 -5.69 3.11
C PHE A 112 17.10 -4.50 4.03
N ALA A 113 17.80 -4.73 5.15
CA ALA A 113 18.18 -3.65 6.07
C ALA A 113 19.13 -2.66 5.39
N GLU A 114 20.10 -3.15 4.62
CA GLU A 114 21.01 -2.31 3.84
C GLU A 114 20.30 -1.62 2.69
N ALA A 115 19.37 -2.32 2.00
CA ALA A 115 18.52 -1.71 0.98
C ALA A 115 17.71 -0.53 1.54
N LEU A 116 17.14 -0.71 2.75
CA LEU A 116 16.39 0.33 3.43
C LEU A 116 17.28 1.52 3.80
N ARG A 117 18.48 1.24 4.33
CA ARG A 117 19.48 2.27 4.67
C ARG A 117 19.88 3.08 3.44
N TRP A 118 20.22 2.42 2.33
CA TRP A 118 20.63 3.09 1.09
C TRP A 118 19.53 4.01 0.57
N GLY A 119 18.29 3.52 0.53
CA GLY A 119 17.16 4.33 0.09
C GLY A 119 16.88 5.53 0.99
N ALA A 120 17.00 5.37 2.32
CA ALA A 120 16.87 6.48 3.26
C ALA A 120 17.97 7.54 3.10
N GLU A 121 19.23 7.12 2.94
CA GLU A 121 20.37 8.00 2.67
C GLU A 121 20.18 8.77 1.35
N VAL A 122 19.76 8.08 0.28
CA VAL A 122 19.44 8.70 -1.01
C VAL A 122 18.31 9.71 -0.86
N TYR A 123 17.24 9.40 -0.12
CA TYR A 123 16.14 10.33 0.13
C TYR A 123 16.61 11.61 0.86
N HIS A 124 17.42 11.47 1.90
CA HIS A 124 17.95 12.61 2.66
C HIS A 124 18.96 13.43 1.87
N ALA A 125 19.85 12.78 1.13
CA ALA A 125 20.79 13.43 0.21
C ALA A 125 20.03 14.21 -0.87
N LEU A 126 19.02 13.56 -1.47
CA LEU A 126 18.14 14.20 -2.43
C LEU A 126 17.55 15.44 -1.81
N LYS A 127 16.81 15.34 -0.69
CA LYS A 127 16.19 16.47 0.03
C LYS A 127 17.13 17.67 0.23
N ALA A 128 18.41 17.43 0.55
CA ALA A 128 19.41 18.50 0.71
C ALA A 128 19.72 19.23 -0.61
N VAL A 129 19.83 18.50 -1.72
CA VAL A 129 20.09 19.05 -3.07
C VAL A 129 19.03 20.05 -3.53
N LEU A 130 17.81 19.96 -3.00
CA LEU A 130 16.68 20.75 -3.55
C LEU A 130 16.42 21.96 -2.72
N LYS A 131 16.64 21.80 -1.41
CA LYS A 131 16.75 22.92 -0.52
C LYS A 131 17.85 23.87 -1.00
N SER A 132 19.00 23.34 -1.46
CA SER A 132 20.07 24.18 -2.02
C SER A 132 19.73 24.82 -3.36
N ARG A 133 18.90 24.16 -4.18
CA ARG A 133 18.40 24.70 -5.46
C ARG A 133 17.16 25.61 -5.32
N ALA A 134 16.74 25.95 -4.09
CA ALA A 134 15.53 26.71 -3.78
C ALA A 134 14.23 26.08 -4.33
N TRP A 135 14.21 24.76 -4.54
CA TRP A 135 12.99 24.04 -4.92
C TRP A 135 12.18 23.75 -3.66
N PRO A 136 10.87 24.02 -3.67
CA PRO A 136 10.04 23.89 -2.47
C PRO A 136 10.04 22.43 -2.00
N PRO A 137 10.30 22.14 -0.70
CA PRO A 137 10.47 20.78 -0.18
C PRO A 137 9.26 19.83 -0.38
N GLY A 138 8.09 20.35 -0.78
CA GLY A 138 6.90 19.56 -1.15
C GLY A 138 7.07 18.65 -2.37
N TRP A 139 8.08 18.90 -3.21
CA TRP A 139 8.45 18.01 -4.32
C TRP A 139 9.03 16.66 -3.85
N ALA A 140 9.69 16.61 -2.67
CA ALA A 140 10.19 15.40 -2.01
C ALA A 140 9.31 15.05 -0.82
N THR A 141 8.16 14.44 -1.07
CA THR A 141 7.22 14.16 0.00
C THR A 141 7.38 12.74 0.56
N ARG A 142 7.53 12.68 1.90
CA ARG A 142 6.92 11.62 2.72
C ARG A 142 5.45 11.51 2.33
N ALA A 143 4.92 10.29 2.31
CA ALA A 143 3.47 10.08 2.34
C ALA A 143 2.81 11.02 3.37
N GLY A 144 2.00 11.98 2.89
CA GLY A 144 1.15 12.86 3.71
C GLY A 144 1.76 14.19 4.16
N SER A 145 1.54 15.27 3.38
CA SER A 145 0.97 16.56 3.84
C SER A 145 1.11 17.65 2.76
N ARG A 146 -0.03 18.20 2.32
CA ARG A 146 -0.15 19.35 1.40
C ARG A 146 0.03 20.67 2.18
N PRO A 147 0.82 21.62 1.65
CA PRO A 147 0.32 23.00 1.56
C PRO A 147 0.60 23.63 0.18
N THR A 148 -0.38 24.41 -0.28
CA THR A 148 -0.45 25.12 -1.56
C THR A 148 0.39 26.40 -1.57
N SER A 149 1.07 26.71 -2.69
CA SER A 149 1.57 28.05 -3.03
C SER A 149 1.83 28.16 -4.55
N PRO A 150 1.64 29.33 -5.20
CA PRO A 150 1.44 29.44 -6.64
C PRO A 150 2.75 29.36 -7.44
N ALA A 151 2.67 28.79 -8.64
CA ALA A 151 3.79 28.58 -9.55
C ALA A 151 4.34 29.91 -10.11
N PRO A 152 5.68 30.06 -10.27
CA PRO A 152 6.27 31.18 -11.01
C PRO A 152 6.14 30.96 -12.54
N PRO A 153 6.20 32.04 -13.34
CA PRO A 153 5.86 32.00 -14.76
C PRO A 153 6.90 31.24 -15.58
N ARG A 154 6.40 30.45 -16.55
CA ARG A 154 7.18 29.71 -17.54
C ARG A 154 7.97 30.68 -18.43
N ARG A 155 9.30 30.57 -18.45
CA ARG A 155 10.15 31.12 -19.51
C ARG A 155 11.20 30.09 -19.90
N TRP A 156 10.90 29.36 -20.97
CA TRP A 156 11.88 28.71 -21.83
C TRP A 156 11.42 28.91 -23.28
N THR A 157 11.68 30.11 -23.78
CA THR A 157 11.93 30.48 -25.19
C THR A 157 12.86 31.68 -25.16
#